data_AF-A0A7X5J785-F1
#
_entry.id   AF-A0A7X5J785-F1
#
_cell.length_a   1.000
_cell.length_b   1.000
_cell.length_c   1.000
_cell.angle_alpha   90.00
_cell.angle_beta   90.00
_cell.angle_gamma   90.00
#
_symmetry.space_group_name_H-M   'P 1'
#
loop_
_entity.id
_entity.type
_entity.pdbx_description
1 polymer ?
#
loop_
_entity_poly.entity_id
_entity_poly.type
_entity_poly.pdbx_seq_one_letter_code
_entity_poly.pdbx_strand_id
1 'polypeptide(L)'
;MALKVELKPGERIIVGDSVITNDNQRTRLFIEGQAPILREKDILTPATADTPAKRIYLAVQLMYLSSDIEKIKDDYFTLVNDIIQAAPSTIPYVTKVSNSILGGAFYKALKEAKKLIEYERTLISHVQAGSAGLSENKPGGGLASGAGSDHPDEGGR
;
A
#
# COMPACT_ATOMS: atom_id res chain seq x y z
N MET A 1 -24.16 -7.49 -19.66
CA MET A 1 -24.67 -8.09 -18.39
C MET A 1 -25.03 -6.94 -17.46
N ALA A 2 -26.14 -7.01 -16.73
CA ALA A 2 -26.46 -6.01 -15.72
C ALA A 2 -25.54 -6.11 -14.50
N LEU A 3 -24.94 -5.00 -14.08
CA LEU A 3 -24.30 -4.90 -12.77
C LEU A 3 -25.38 -4.59 -11.72
N LYS A 4 -25.64 -5.55 -10.83
CA LYS A 4 -26.54 -5.35 -9.69
C LYS A 4 -25.78 -4.68 -8.54
N VAL A 5 -26.19 -3.47 -8.18
CA VAL A 5 -25.59 -2.65 -7.11
C VAL A 5 -26.64 -2.43 -6.02
N GLU A 6 -26.27 -2.68 -4.76
CA GLU A 6 -27.04 -2.24 -3.59
C GLU A 6 -26.28 -1.11 -2.88
N LEU A 7 -26.94 0.02 -2.64
CA LEU A 7 -26.39 1.21 -1.98
C LEU A 7 -27.02 1.40 -0.60
N LYS A 8 -26.23 1.78 0.40
CA LYS A 8 -26.71 2.28 1.70
C LYS A 8 -27.23 3.72 1.58
N PRO A 9 -28.03 4.22 2.54
CA PRO A 9 -28.36 5.63 2.59
C PRO A 9 -27.12 6.52 2.55
N GLY A 10 -27.13 7.55 1.72
CA GLY A 10 -25.99 8.45 1.49
C GLY A 10 -24.78 7.87 0.73
N GLU A 11 -24.75 6.58 0.39
CA GLU A 11 -23.63 5.97 -0.36
C GLU A 11 -23.64 6.43 -1.83
N ARG A 12 -22.47 6.87 -2.32
CA ARG A 12 -22.30 7.34 -3.71
C ARG A 12 -21.65 6.29 -4.62
N ILE A 13 -21.94 6.40 -5.91
CA ILE A 13 -21.33 5.59 -6.96
C ILE A 13 -21.09 6.43 -8.22
N ILE A 14 -19.90 6.31 -8.81
CA ILE A 14 -19.55 6.88 -10.11
C ILE A 14 -19.97 5.91 -11.21
N VAL A 15 -20.56 6.45 -12.28
CA VAL A 15 -20.92 5.75 -13.53
C VAL A 15 -20.50 6.65 -14.70
N GLY A 16 -19.36 6.34 -15.33
CA GLY A 16 -18.69 7.26 -16.26
C GLY A 16 -18.40 8.60 -15.58
N ASP A 17 -18.77 9.71 -16.24
CA ASP A 17 -18.59 11.07 -15.71
C ASP A 17 -19.67 11.48 -14.67
N SER A 18 -20.64 10.61 -14.37
CA SER A 18 -21.78 10.91 -13.49
C SER A 18 -21.59 10.35 -12.07
N VAL A 19 -21.96 11.15 -11.05
CA VAL A 19 -22.03 10.71 -9.65
C VAL A 19 -23.48 10.50 -9.23
N ILE A 20 -23.86 9.26 -8.92
CA ILE A 20 -25.16 8.93 -8.34
C ILE A 20 -25.01 8.90 -6.82
N THR A 21 -25.79 9.73 -6.12
CA THR A 21 -25.90 9.71 -4.65
C THR A 21 -27.20 9.02 -4.26
N ASN A 22 -27.15 8.05 -3.37
CA ASN A 22 -28.36 7.43 -2.84
C ASN A 22 -28.97 8.25 -1.69
N ASP A 23 -30.29 8.38 -1.66
CA ASP A 23 -31.04 9.14 -0.63
C ASP A 23 -31.15 8.35 0.70
N ASN A 24 -32.20 8.56 1.49
CA ASN A 24 -32.36 8.10 2.87
C ASN A 24 -32.73 6.61 3.00
N GLN A 25 -33.05 5.92 1.89
CA GLN A 25 -33.44 4.51 1.86
C GLN A 25 -32.36 3.65 1.21
N ARG A 26 -32.33 2.35 1.53
CA ARG A 26 -31.40 1.38 0.90
C ARG A 26 -31.91 0.99 -0.48
N THR A 27 -31.22 1.38 -1.53
CA THR A 27 -31.67 1.23 -2.92
C THR A 27 -30.92 0.11 -3.65
N ARG A 28 -31.60 -0.60 -4.55
CA ARG A 28 -31.02 -1.56 -5.49
C ARG A 28 -31.11 -1.02 -6.91
N LEU A 29 -29.97 -0.86 -7.56
CA LEU A 29 -29.84 -0.44 -8.95
C LEU A 29 -29.39 -1.63 -9.80
N PHE A 30 -29.91 -1.70 -11.02
CA PHE A 30 -29.39 -2.55 -12.08
C PHE A 30 -28.83 -1.62 -13.16
N ILE A 31 -27.54 -1.70 -13.42
CA ILE A 31 -26.83 -0.81 -14.36
C ILE A 31 -26.44 -1.65 -15.57
N GLU A 32 -26.92 -1.27 -16.75
CA GLU A 32 -26.59 -1.90 -18.03
C GLU A 32 -25.84 -0.91 -18.93
N GLY A 33 -24.73 -1.36 -19.53
CA GLY A 33 -23.85 -0.53 -20.34
C GLY A 33 -22.41 -0.99 -20.29
N GLN A 34 -21.49 -0.14 -20.76
CA GLN A 34 -20.04 -0.35 -20.73
C GLN A 34 -19.27 0.77 -20.01
N ALA A 35 -19.99 1.73 -19.39
CA ALA A 35 -19.39 2.82 -18.65
C ALA A 35 -18.56 2.29 -17.46
N PRO A 36 -17.45 2.96 -17.07
CA PRO A 36 -16.74 2.67 -15.82
C PRO A 36 -17.66 2.81 -14.61
N ILE A 37 -17.56 1.92 -13.62
CA ILE A 37 -18.38 1.96 -12.40
C ILE A 37 -17.51 1.80 -11.15
N LEU A 38 -17.54 2.79 -10.25
CA LEU A 38 -16.76 2.80 -9.00
C LEU A 38 -17.61 3.28 -7.82
N ARG A 39 -17.70 2.48 -6.75
CA ARG A 39 -18.34 2.90 -5.49
C ARG A 39 -17.46 3.88 -4.73
N GLU A 40 -18.07 4.80 -3.98
CA GLU A 40 -17.38 5.78 -3.15
C GLU A 40 -16.31 5.19 -2.22
N LYS A 41 -16.64 4.11 -1.50
CA LYS A 41 -15.69 3.39 -0.63
C LYS A 41 -14.47 2.80 -1.36
N ASP A 42 -14.54 2.72 -2.69
CA ASP A 42 -13.51 2.20 -3.58
C ASP A 42 -12.79 3.35 -4.32
N ILE A 43 -13.17 4.62 -4.10
CA ILE A 43 -12.49 5.81 -4.61
C ILE A 43 -11.38 6.22 -3.65
N LEU A 44 -10.19 6.49 -4.20
CA LEU A 44 -9.09 7.17 -3.55
C LEU A 44 -8.95 8.58 -4.13
N THR A 45 -8.53 9.55 -3.32
CA THR A 45 -8.27 10.94 -3.76
C THR A 45 -6.77 11.24 -3.74
N PRO A 46 -6.27 12.23 -4.49
CA PRO A 46 -4.86 12.66 -4.42
C PRO A 46 -4.41 12.96 -2.98
N ALA A 47 -5.26 13.60 -2.18
CA ALA A 47 -4.98 13.92 -0.78
C ALA A 47 -4.96 12.69 0.17
N THR A 48 -5.51 11.55 -0.24
CA THR A 48 -5.50 10.29 0.54
C THR A 48 -4.54 9.25 -0.01
N ALA A 49 -3.86 9.55 -1.13
CA ALA A 49 -2.82 8.73 -1.75
C ALA A 49 -1.43 8.95 -1.12
N ASP A 50 -1.37 8.83 0.21
CA ASP A 50 -0.19 9.09 1.04
C ASP A 50 0.97 8.08 0.83
N THR A 51 0.71 6.82 0.47
CA THR A 51 1.73 5.78 0.22
C THR A 51 1.97 5.43 -1.26
N PRO A 52 3.13 4.85 -1.62
CA PRO A 52 3.43 4.40 -2.99
C PRO A 52 2.36 3.48 -3.62
N ALA A 53 1.92 2.43 -2.92
CA ALA A 53 0.90 1.51 -3.44
C ALA A 53 -0.45 2.20 -3.64
N LYS A 54 -0.79 3.16 -2.78
CA LYS A 54 -1.98 4.01 -2.92
C LYS A 54 -1.87 4.94 -4.14
N ARG A 55 -0.71 5.51 -4.43
CA ARG A 55 -0.48 6.32 -5.65
C ARG A 55 -0.62 5.48 -6.91
N ILE A 56 -0.11 4.24 -6.91
CA ILE A 56 -0.31 3.27 -7.99
C ILE A 56 -1.81 2.98 -8.16
N TYR A 57 -2.55 2.73 -7.07
CA TYR A 57 -4.01 2.56 -7.14
C TYR A 57 -4.72 3.78 -7.72
N LEU A 58 -4.31 5.00 -7.33
CA LEU A 58 -4.87 6.24 -7.87
C LEU A 58 -4.61 6.38 -9.38
N ALA A 59 -3.40 6.08 -9.87
CA ALA A 59 -3.10 6.09 -11.29
C ALA A 59 -3.99 5.09 -12.05
N VAL A 60 -4.15 3.85 -11.55
CA VAL A 60 -5.05 2.86 -12.17
C VAL A 60 -6.52 3.25 -12.08
N GLN A 61 -6.93 3.99 -11.05
CA GLN A 61 -8.27 4.56 -10.93
C GLN A 61 -8.52 5.65 -11.97
N LEU A 62 -7.54 6.53 -12.19
CA LEU A 62 -7.61 7.54 -13.24
C LEU A 62 -7.64 6.88 -14.63
N MET A 63 -6.83 5.84 -14.89
CA MET A 63 -6.91 5.04 -16.13
C MET A 63 -8.28 4.37 -16.34
N TYR A 64 -8.98 3.99 -15.26
CA TYR A 64 -10.30 3.37 -15.37
C TYR A 64 -11.42 4.39 -15.62
N LEU A 65 -11.26 5.63 -15.16
CA LEU A 65 -12.28 6.68 -15.28
C LEU A 65 -12.03 7.65 -16.45
N SER A 66 -10.79 7.80 -16.91
CA SER A 66 -10.38 8.80 -17.91
C SER A 66 -10.18 8.22 -19.30
N SER A 67 -10.48 9.02 -20.32
CA SER A 67 -10.13 8.74 -21.72
C SER A 67 -8.64 8.97 -22.04
N ASP A 68 -7.91 9.74 -21.23
CA ASP A 68 -6.52 10.17 -21.50
C ASP A 68 -5.51 9.23 -20.82
N ILE A 69 -5.53 7.96 -21.23
CA ILE A 69 -4.79 6.87 -20.59
C ILE A 69 -3.27 7.04 -20.73
N GLU A 70 -2.79 7.56 -21.87
CA GLU A 70 -1.35 7.64 -22.18
C GLU A 70 -0.58 8.58 -21.24
N LYS A 71 -1.15 9.71 -20.81
CA LYS A 71 -0.50 10.58 -19.82
C LYS A 71 -0.35 9.90 -18.45
N ILE A 72 -1.38 9.16 -18.04
CA ILE A 72 -1.44 8.49 -16.73
C ILE A 72 -0.50 7.26 -16.70
N LYS A 73 -0.14 6.73 -17.87
CA LYS A 73 0.72 5.56 -18.07
C LYS A 73 2.20 5.86 -17.78
N ASP A 74 2.69 7.05 -18.13
CA ASP A 74 4.05 7.47 -17.80
C ASP A 74 4.21 7.73 -16.28
N ASP A 75 3.21 8.39 -15.66
CA ASP A 75 3.12 8.52 -14.20
C ASP A 75 3.08 7.15 -13.51
N TYR A 76 2.26 6.21 -14.02
CA TYR A 76 2.18 4.85 -13.50
C TYR A 76 3.51 4.11 -13.57
N PHE A 77 4.23 4.18 -14.71
CA PHE A 77 5.54 3.53 -14.83
C PHE A 77 6.58 4.13 -13.88
N THR A 78 6.54 5.44 -13.65
CA THR A 78 7.40 6.13 -12.66
C THR A 78 7.13 5.60 -11.25
N LEU A 79 5.87 5.60 -10.81
CA LEU A 79 5.45 5.07 -9.50
C LEU A 79 5.77 3.58 -9.33
N VAL A 80 5.69 2.80 -10.41
CA VAL A 80 6.05 1.37 -10.44
C VAL A 80 7.55 1.16 -10.27
N ASN A 81 8.39 1.98 -10.90
CA ASN A 81 9.84 1.92 -10.69
C ASN A 81 10.20 2.30 -9.25
N ASP A 82 9.62 3.37 -8.72
CA ASP A 82 9.86 3.84 -7.35
C ASP A 82 9.54 2.76 -6.30
N ILE A 83 8.37 2.12 -6.37
CA ILE A 83 7.99 1.09 -5.39
C ILE A 83 8.86 -0.18 -5.51
N ILE A 84 9.30 -0.53 -6.72
CA ILE A 84 10.16 -1.70 -6.95
C ILE A 84 11.58 -1.44 -6.42
N GLN A 85 12.13 -0.23 -6.58
CA GLN A 85 13.42 0.14 -6.01
C GLN A 85 13.36 0.22 -4.46
N ALA A 86 12.30 0.81 -3.92
CA ALA A 86 12.12 0.93 -2.46
C ALA A 86 11.78 -0.42 -1.78
N ALA A 87 11.04 -1.30 -2.45
CA ALA A 87 10.61 -2.59 -1.91
C ALA A 87 10.51 -3.66 -3.02
N PRO A 88 11.62 -4.32 -3.41
CA PRO A 88 11.63 -5.34 -4.48
C PRO A 88 10.69 -6.52 -4.26
N SER A 89 10.30 -6.79 -3.01
CA SER A 89 9.30 -7.81 -2.66
C SER A 89 7.88 -7.50 -3.19
N THR A 90 7.61 -6.27 -3.63
CA THR A 90 6.34 -5.87 -4.26
C THR A 90 6.18 -6.33 -5.71
N ILE A 91 7.26 -6.71 -6.40
CA ILE A 91 7.26 -7.11 -7.83
C ILE A 91 6.11 -8.08 -8.17
N PRO A 92 5.84 -9.18 -7.43
CA PRO A 92 4.78 -10.15 -7.77
C PRO A 92 3.35 -9.61 -7.65
N TYR A 93 3.16 -8.43 -7.06
CA TYR A 93 1.89 -7.70 -7.00
C TYR A 93 1.83 -6.70 -8.15
N VAL A 94 2.87 -5.90 -8.33
CA VAL A 94 2.97 -4.90 -9.41
C VAL A 94 2.83 -5.54 -10.79
N THR A 95 3.48 -6.69 -11.05
CA THR A 95 3.32 -7.44 -12.31
C THR A 95 1.87 -7.86 -12.57
N LYS A 96 1.07 -8.17 -11.54
CA LYS A 96 -0.36 -8.52 -11.71
C LYS A 96 -1.22 -7.30 -12.06
N VAL A 97 -0.86 -6.12 -11.54
CA VAL A 97 -1.48 -4.84 -11.90
C VAL A 97 -1.15 -4.52 -13.37
N SER A 98 0.14 -4.48 -13.74
CA SER A 98 0.59 -4.18 -15.11
C SER A 98 0.02 -5.14 -16.14
N ASN A 99 0.03 -6.46 -15.88
CA ASN A 99 -0.56 -7.44 -16.80
C ASN A 99 -2.09 -7.27 -16.95
N SER A 100 -2.78 -6.74 -15.93
CA SER A 100 -4.20 -6.44 -16.02
C SER A 100 -4.48 -5.14 -16.80
N ILE A 101 -3.59 -4.15 -16.73
CA ILE A 101 -3.64 -2.92 -17.54
C ILE A 101 -3.38 -3.25 -19.03
N LEU A 102 -2.32 -4.00 -19.32
CA LEU A 102 -1.95 -4.39 -20.68
C LEU A 102 -3.03 -5.23 -21.37
N GLY A 103 -3.82 -5.99 -20.59
CA GLY A 103 -5.00 -6.71 -21.08
C GLY A 103 -6.30 -5.89 -21.11
N GLY A 104 -6.26 -4.56 -20.93
CA GLY A 104 -7.43 -3.68 -20.89
C GLY A 104 -8.38 -3.90 -19.70
N ALA A 105 -8.01 -4.76 -18.75
CA ALA A 105 -8.85 -5.20 -17.65
C ALA A 105 -8.72 -4.27 -16.42
N PHE A 106 -8.94 -2.96 -16.61
CA PHE A 106 -8.71 -1.93 -15.58
C PHE A 106 -9.42 -2.21 -14.24
N TYR A 107 -10.68 -2.69 -14.24
CA TYR A 107 -11.38 -3.07 -13.00
C TYR A 107 -10.75 -4.30 -12.29
N LYS A 108 -10.02 -5.15 -13.01
CA LYS A 108 -9.18 -6.21 -12.43
C LYS A 108 -7.87 -5.62 -11.90
N ALA A 109 -7.23 -4.70 -12.63
CA ALA A 109 -6.03 -4.00 -12.18
C ALA A 109 -6.26 -3.27 -10.84
N LEU A 110 -7.41 -2.60 -10.66
CA LEU A 110 -7.83 -2.02 -9.38
C LEU A 110 -7.89 -3.03 -8.23
N LYS A 111 -8.37 -4.26 -8.49
CA LYS A 111 -8.42 -5.34 -7.48
C LYS A 111 -7.05 -5.88 -7.13
N GLU A 112 -6.12 -5.97 -8.10
CA GLU A 112 -4.73 -6.35 -7.80
C GLU A 112 -3.98 -5.23 -7.07
N ALA A 113 -4.23 -3.96 -7.41
CA ALA A 113 -3.63 -2.80 -6.74
C ALA A 113 -4.11 -2.65 -5.29
N LYS A 114 -5.34 -3.06 -4.94
CA LYS A 114 -5.77 -3.17 -3.54
C LYS A 114 -4.95 -4.18 -2.73
N LYS A 115 -4.60 -5.33 -3.33
CA LYS A 115 -3.71 -6.32 -2.68
C LYS A 115 -2.29 -5.78 -2.49
N LEU A 116 -1.82 -4.89 -3.38
CA LEU A 116 -0.55 -4.18 -3.22
C LEU A 116 -0.59 -3.23 -2.03
N ILE A 117 -1.69 -2.47 -1.82
CA ILE A 117 -1.89 -1.63 -0.62
C ILE A 117 -1.95 -2.49 0.66
N GLU A 118 -2.64 -3.63 0.61
CA GLU A 118 -2.71 -4.57 1.75
C GLU A 118 -1.34 -5.15 2.10
N TYR A 119 -0.52 -5.48 1.09
CA TYR A 119 0.84 -5.97 1.27
C TYR A 119 1.82 -4.89 1.76
N GLU A 120 1.76 -3.68 1.20
CA GLU A 120 2.54 -2.53 1.68
C GLU A 120 2.24 -2.22 3.15
N ARG A 121 0.96 -2.30 3.56
CA ARG A 121 0.56 -2.14 4.97
C ARG A 121 1.24 -3.18 5.87
N THR A 122 1.28 -4.46 5.49
CA THR A 122 1.94 -5.47 6.33
C THR A 122 3.45 -5.29 6.36
N LEU A 123 4.10 -4.87 5.27
CA LEU A 123 5.52 -4.48 5.30
C LEU A 123 5.79 -3.38 6.33
N ILE A 124 5.01 -2.29 6.30
CA ILE A 124 5.15 -1.17 7.24
C ILE A 124 4.95 -1.63 8.69
N SER A 125 3.92 -2.44 8.96
CA SER A 125 3.67 -2.98 10.31
C SER A 125 4.80 -3.86 10.83
N HIS A 126 5.42 -4.71 9.99
CA HIS A 126 6.55 -5.55 10.41
C HIS A 126 7.80 -4.72 10.73
N VAL A 127 8.07 -3.65 9.97
CA VAL A 127 9.20 -2.74 10.26
C VAL A 127 8.99 -2.03 11.60
N GLN A 128 7.78 -1.51 11.86
CA GLN A 128 7.45 -0.84 13.13
C GLN A 128 7.58 -1.79 14.34
N ALA A 129 7.11 -3.03 14.21
CA ALA A 129 7.27 -4.06 15.24
C ALA A 129 8.74 -4.42 15.49
N GLY A 130 9.55 -4.57 14.44
CA GLY A 130 10.98 -4.87 14.55
C GLY A 130 11.78 -3.75 15.23
N SER A 131 11.48 -2.48 14.92
CA SER A 131 12.16 -1.33 15.52
C SER A 131 11.93 -1.19 17.04
N ALA A 132 10.85 -1.75 17.59
CA ALA A 132 10.56 -1.71 19.02
C ALA A 132 11.35 -2.76 19.84
N GLY A 133 12.00 -3.73 19.19
CA GLY A 133 12.71 -4.83 19.86
C GLY A 133 14.22 -4.61 20.09
N LEU A 134 14.80 -3.54 19.54
CA LEU A 134 16.24 -3.27 19.61
C LEU A 134 16.62 -2.57 20.93
N SER A 135 16.72 -3.36 22.00
CA SER A 135 17.25 -2.91 23.29
C SER A 135 18.70 -2.44 23.14
N GLU A 136 19.03 -1.24 23.63
CA GLU A 136 20.40 -0.74 23.69
C GLU A 136 21.26 -1.66 24.57
N ASN A 137 22.17 -2.42 23.96
CA ASN A 137 23.16 -3.20 24.70
C ASN A 137 24.26 -2.28 25.26
N LYS A 138 23.96 -1.57 26.36
CA LYS A 138 24.92 -0.74 27.08
C LYS A 138 26.13 -1.57 27.51
N PRO A 139 27.37 -1.21 27.12
CA PRO A 139 28.56 -1.81 27.72
C PRO A 139 28.59 -1.43 29.21
N GLY A 140 28.47 -2.42 30.08
CA GLY A 140 28.33 -2.22 31.53
C GLY A 140 29.60 -1.66 32.17
N GLY A 141 29.48 -0.53 32.88
CA GLY A 141 30.53 0.05 33.71
C GLY A 141 30.24 -0.10 35.21
N GLY A 142 31.22 -0.60 35.95
CA GLY A 142 31.23 -0.78 37.42
C GLY A 142 32.36 -1.76 37.78
N LEU A 143 33.46 -1.38 38.45
CA LEU A 143 33.58 -1.03 39.88
C LEU A 143 33.03 -2.14 40.81
N ALA A 144 33.70 -2.60 41.89
CA ALA A 144 35.08 -2.46 42.40
C ALA A 144 35.26 -3.52 43.53
N SER A 145 36.38 -3.79 44.22
CA SER A 145 37.82 -3.45 44.16
C SER A 145 38.56 -4.32 45.20
N GLY A 146 39.85 -4.63 45.05
CA GLY A 146 40.62 -5.34 46.08
C GLY A 146 42.14 -5.27 45.90
N ALA A 147 42.86 -4.92 46.96
CA ALA A 147 44.33 -4.90 46.99
C ALA A 147 44.88 -6.12 47.75
N GLY A 148 46.08 -6.57 47.38
CA GLY A 148 46.73 -7.75 47.97
C GLY A 148 48.07 -8.02 47.30
N SER A 149 49.08 -7.23 47.67
CA SER A 149 50.46 -7.45 47.24
C SER A 149 51.16 -8.42 48.19
N ASP A 150 51.68 -9.53 47.68
CA ASP A 150 52.69 -10.32 48.38
C ASP A 150 53.76 -10.81 47.39
N HIS A 151 55.01 -10.71 47.81
CA HIS A 151 56.20 -11.09 47.05
C HIS A 151 56.80 -12.36 47.69
N PRO A 152 57.10 -13.41 46.91
CA PRO A 152 58.16 -14.33 47.25
C PRO A 152 59.49 -13.72 46.80
N ASP A 153 60.41 -13.53 47.75
CA ASP A 153 61.84 -13.35 47.48
C ASP A 153 62.50 -14.74 47.54
N GLU A 154 63.06 -15.22 46.42
CA GLU A 154 63.65 -16.57 46.33
C GLU A 154 65.16 -16.50 46.10
N GLY A 155 65.86 -16.03 47.13
CA GLY A 155 67.31 -15.91 47.17
C GLY A 155 68.03 -17.20 47.57
N GLY A 156 68.58 -17.91 46.57
CA GLY A 156 69.89 -18.56 46.70
C GLY A 156 69.95 -20.06 47.07
N ARG A 157 70.58 -20.83 46.17
CA ARG A 157 71.66 -21.78 46.48
C ARG A 157 72.56 -22.00 45.27
#